data_AF-A0A5U8J4G8-F1
#
_entry.id   AF-A0A5U8J4G8-F1
#
_cell.length_a   1.000
_cell.length_b   1.000
_cell.length_c   1.000
_cell.angle_alpha   90.00
_cell.angle_beta   90.00
_cell.angle_gamma   90.00
#
_symmetry.space_group_name_H-M   'P 1'
#
loop_
_entity.id
_entity.type
_entity.pdbx_description
1 polymer ?
#
loop_
_entity_poly.entity_id
_entity_poly.type
_entity_poly.pdbx_seq_one_letter_code
_entity_poly.pdbx_strand_id
1 'polypeptide(L)' 'MKLGAIWISYINDIDGKRYRTREQNINLDRSLLDDIRGQDEKRFIFFNDGSQVSARNICREIILEPNTYTPKKQRGGRA' A
#
# COMPACT_ATOMS: atom_id res chain seq x y z
N MET A 1 0.88 11.79 -16.01
CA MET A 1 0.68 11.66 -14.56
C MET A 1 1.30 10.33 -14.14
N LYS A 2 2.24 10.33 -13.18
CA LYS A 2 2.71 9.07 -12.61
C LYS A 2 1.64 8.62 -11.61
N LEU A 3 1.07 7.45 -11.85
CA LEU A 3 -0.06 6.90 -11.09
C LEU A 3 0.37 6.68 -9.63
N GLY A 4 -0.47 7.09 -8.68
CA GLY A 4 -0.26 6.77 -7.26
C GLY A 4 -0.21 5.25 -7.05
N ALA A 5 0.51 4.81 -6.01
CA ALA A 5 0.58 3.40 -5.63
C ALA A 5 -0.45 3.10 -4.54
N ILE A 6 -1.17 1.99 -4.65
CA ILE A 6 -2.08 1.50 -3.62
C ILE A 6 -1.29 0.63 -2.63
N TRP A 7 -1.42 0.95 -1.35
CA TRP A 7 -0.82 0.25 -0.23
C TRP A 7 -1.92 -0.27 0.69
N ILE A 8 -1.68 -1.42 1.31
CA ILE A 8 -2.52 -2.00 2.35
C ILE A 8 -1.79 -1.85 3.68
N SER A 9 -2.41 -1.13 4.60
CA SER A 9 -1.96 -0.89 5.97
C SER A 9 -2.72 -1.82 6.90
N TYR A 10 -2.03 -2.52 7.80
CA TYR A 10 -2.67 -3.47 8.70
C TYR A 10 -1.85 -3.67 9.97
N ILE A 11 -2.47 -4.22 11.00
CA ILE A 11 -1.80 -4.66 12.23
C ILE A 11 -1.67 -6.18 12.17
N ASN A 12 -0.46 -6.70 12.29
CA ASN A 12 -0.23 -8.14 12.42
C ASN A 12 -0.75 -8.60 13.79
N ASP A 13 -1.57 -9.64 13.80
CA ASP A 13 -2.18 -10.17 15.01
C ASP A 13 -1.17 -10.85 15.93
N ILE A 14 -0.06 -11.38 15.38
CA ILE A 14 0.95 -12.13 16.14
C ILE A 14 1.77 -11.19 17.04
N ASP A 15 2.26 -10.09 16.50
CA ASP A 15 3.16 -9.17 17.22
C ASP A 15 2.53 -7.82 17.56
N GLY A 16 1.31 -7.57 17.09
CA GLY A 16 0.57 -6.32 17.31
C GLY A 16 1.15 -5.10 16.59
N LYS A 17 2.13 -5.27 15.69
CA LYS A 17 2.78 -4.15 14.98
C LYS A 17 2.04 -3.79 13.71
N ARG A 18 2.13 -2.52 13.33
CA ARG A 18 1.59 -2.00 12.07
C ARG A 18 2.58 -2.23 10.92
N TYR A 19 2.09 -2.83 9.85
CA TYR A 19 2.81 -3.10 8.62
C TYR A 19 2.12 -2.43 7.44
N ARG A 20 2.87 -2.26 6.36
CA ARG A 20 2.35 -1.84 5.06
C ARG A 20 2.92 -2.73 3.97
N THR A 21 2.08 -3.06 3.01
CA THR A 21 2.48 -3.78 1.81
C THR A 21 1.85 -3.14 0.58
N ARG A 22 2.49 -3.26 -0.58
CA ARG A 22 1.86 -2.82 -1.83
C ARG A 22 0.75 -3.78 -2.20
N GLU A 23 -0.36 -3.26 -2.72
CA GLU A 23 -1.48 -4.08 -3.16
C GLU A 23 -1.07 -5.13 -4.20
N GLN A 24 -0.15 -4.78 -5.10
CA GLN A 24 0.38 -5.70 -6.13
C GLN A 24 1.10 -6.93 -5.56
N ASN A 25 1.48 -6.94 -4.28
CA ASN A 25 2.13 -8.07 -3.62
C ASN A 25 1.10 -9.01 -2.96
N ILE A 26 -0.17 -8.63 -2.95
CA ILE A 26 -1.27 -9.38 -2.36
C ILE A 26 -2.04 -10.12 -3.45
N ASN A 27 -2.43 -11.34 -3.14
CA ASN A 27 -3.39 -12.10 -3.91
C ASN A 27 -4.80 -11.60 -3.54
N LEU A 28 -5.36 -10.71 -4.38
CA LEU A 28 -6.66 -10.09 -4.15
C LEU A 28 -7.82 -11.07 -4.22
N ASP A 29 -7.72 -12.12 -5.05
CA ASP A 29 -8.79 -13.13 -5.18
C ASP A 29 -8.98 -13.93 -3.90
N ARG A 30 -7.92 -14.07 -3.10
CA ARG A 30 -7.93 -14.79 -1.82
C ARG A 30 -8.08 -13.88 -0.62
N SER A 31 -7.71 -12.60 -0.75
CA SER A 31 -7.69 -11.66 0.36
C SER A 31 -8.99 -10.89 0.47
N LEU A 32 -9.67 -11.01 1.60
CA LEU A 32 -10.89 -10.27 1.90
C LEU A 32 -10.52 -8.88 2.46
N LEU A 33 -10.13 -7.94 1.60
CA LEU A 33 -9.55 -6.64 1.99
C LEU A 33 -10.56 -5.49 2.16
N ASP A 34 -11.68 -5.73 2.83
CA ASP A 34 -12.53 -4.61 3.23
C ASP A 34 -11.79 -3.72 4.25
N ASP A 35 -12.11 -2.43 4.26
CA ASP A 35 -11.66 -1.54 5.32
C ASP A 35 -12.24 -2.01 6.65
N ILE A 36 -11.35 -2.40 7.57
CA ILE A 36 -11.69 -2.91 8.89
C ILE A 36 -11.04 -2.00 9.91
N ARG A 37 -11.83 -1.50 10.86
CA ARG A 37 -11.36 -0.61 11.93
C ARG A 37 -11.50 -1.19 13.34
N GLY A 38 -12.10 -2.38 13.45
CA GLY A 38 -12.29 -3.09 14.70
C GLY A 38 -11.02 -3.80 15.17
N GLN A 39 -10.77 -3.79 16.49
CA GLN A 39 -9.65 -4.52 17.10
C GLN A 39 -9.88 -6.04 17.13
N ASP A 40 -11.14 -6.45 17.14
CA ASP A 40 -11.57 -7.85 17.23
C ASP A 40 -11.81 -8.48 15.85
N GLU A 41 -11.93 -7.67 14.81
CA GLU A 41 -12.11 -8.14 13.44
C GLU A 41 -10.75 -8.48 12.82
N LYS A 42 -10.53 -9.79 12.65
CA LYS A 42 -9.32 -10.35 12.06
C LYS A 42 -9.62 -10.96 10.70
N ARG A 43 -8.72 -10.79 9.75
CA ARG A 43 -8.75 -11.43 8.43
C ARG A 43 -7.37 -11.87 8.01
N PHE A 44 -7.32 -12.78 7.04
CA PHE A 44 -6.07 -13.18 6.43
C PHE A 44 -5.77 -12.33 5.19
N ILE A 45 -4.55 -11.82 5.12
CA ILE A 45 -3.97 -11.25 3.90
C ILE A 45 -3.07 -12.32 3.30
N PHE A 46 -3.34 -12.70 2.05
CA PHE A 46 -2.56 -13.70 1.31
C PHE A 46 -1.62 -13.01 0.35
N PHE A 47 -0.33 -13.30 0.43
CA PHE A 47 0.68 -12.74 -0.46
C PHE A 47 0.86 -13.61 -1.71
N ASN A 48 1.38 -13.00 -2.77
CA ASN A 48 1.63 -13.68 -4.04
C ASN A 48 2.73 -14.75 -3.95
N ASP A 49 3.59 -14.69 -2.92
CA ASP A 49 4.60 -15.72 -2.64
C ASP A 49 4.03 -16.94 -1.91
N GLY A 50 2.72 -16.96 -1.63
CA GLY A 50 2.03 -18.04 -0.92
C GLY A 50 2.04 -17.91 0.60
N SER A 51 2.74 -16.91 1.15
CA SER A 51 2.66 -16.61 2.58
C SER A 51 1.33 -15.93 2.95
N GLN A 52 0.98 -15.95 4.24
CA GLN A 52 -0.20 -15.28 4.75
C GLN A 52 0.05 -14.65 6.12
N VAL A 53 -0.71 -13.61 6.43
CA VAL A 53 -0.70 -12.98 7.76
C VAL A 53 -2.11 -12.83 8.30
N SER A 54 -2.29 -13.15 9.59
CA SER A 54 -3.50 -12.78 10.33
C SER A 54 -3.40 -11.29 10.68
N ALA A 55 -4.34 -10.51 10.20
CA ALA A 55 -4.30 -9.07 10.24
C ALA A 55 -5.62 -8.49 10.77
N ARG A 56 -5.51 -7.36 11.47
CA ARG A 56 -6.64 -6.53 11.92
C ARG A 56 -6.38 -5.07 11.54
N ASN A 57 -7.39 -4.22 11.65
CA ASN A 57 -7.24 -2.80 11.33
C ASN A 57 -6.71 -2.58 9.89
N ILE A 58 -7.28 -3.30 8.92
CA ILE A 58 -6.86 -3.33 7.52
C ILE A 58 -7.45 -2.10 6.79
N CYS A 59 -6.61 -1.34 6.09
CA CYS A 59 -7.02 -0.13 5.39
C CYS A 59 -6.26 0.03 4.07
N ARG A 60 -6.96 0.47 3.02
CA ARG A 60 -6.36 0.87 1.73
C ARG A 60 -5.84 2.32 1.77
N GLU A 61 -4.57 2.51 1.45
CA GLU A 61 -3.89 3.81 1.37
C GLU A 61 -3.47 4.10 -0.08
N ILE A 62 -3.77 5.29 -0.61
CA ILE A 62 -3.24 5.74 -1.89
C ILE A 62 -2.05 6.67 -1.62
N ILE A 63 -0.86 6.25 -2.03
CA ILE A 63 0.35 7.05 -1.89
C ILE A 63 0.71 7.64 -3.25
N LEU A 64 0.66 8.97 -3.34
CA LEU A 64 1.14 9.70 -4.52
C LEU A 64 2.67 9.64 -4.54
N GLU A 65 3.26 9.03 -5.57
CA GLU A 65 4.71 9.09 -5.72
C GLU A 65 5.12 10.54 -6.00
N PRO A 66 6.18 11.05 -5.33
CA PRO A 66 6.68 12.39 -5.61
C PRO A 66 7.13 12.43 -7.07
N ASN A 67 6.44 13.27 -7.85
CA ASN A 67 6.88 13.57 -9.20
C ASN A 67 8.19 14.36 -9.04
N THR A 68 9.32 13.81 -9.47
CA THR A 68 10.54 14.59 -9.64
C THR A 68 10.29 15.61 -10.73
N TYR A 69 9.71 16.75 -10.35
CA TYR A 69 9.64 17.92 -11.20
C TYR A 69 11.08 18.34 -11.45
N THR A 70 11.62 17.92 -12.59
CA THR A 70 12.92 18.37 -13.06
C THR A 70 12.64 19.63 -13.85
N PRO A 71 12.97 20.83 -13.34
CA PRO A 71 12.76 22.06 -14.10
C PRO A 71 13.59 21.92 -15.38
N LYS A 72 12.94 22.01 -16.55
CA LYS A 72 13.70 22.13 -17.81
C LYS A 72 14.51 23.42 -17.70
N LYS A 73 15.84 23.31 -17.62
CA LYS A 73 16.73 24.47 -17.83
C LYS A 73 16.34 25.07 -19.19
N GLN A 74 15.79 26.29 -19.18
CA GLN A 74 15.65 27.09 -20.39
C GLN A 74 17.05 27.28 -20.97
N ARG A 75 17.34 26.58 -22.08
CA ARG A 75 18.53 26.88 -22.88
C ARG A 75 18.28 28.20 -23.61
N GLY A 76 18.94 29.24 -23.12
CA GLY A 76 19.49 30.36 -23.88
C GLY A 76 18.54 31.16 -24.77
N GLY A 77 18.09 32.31 -24.26
CA GLY A 77 17.93 33.49 -25.12
C GLY A 77 19.23 34.27 -25.09
N ARG A 78 20.01 34.24 -26.19
CA ARG A 78 21.01 35.27 -26.46
C ARG A 78 20.25 36.55 -26.81
N ALA A 79 20.58 37.65 -26.14
CA ALA A 79 20.43 39.01 -26.64
C ALA A 79 21.81 39.67 -26.56
#